data_AF-A0A5D2GMX4-F1
#
_entry.id   AF-A0A5D2GMX4-F1
#
_cell.length_a   1.000
_cell.length_b   1.000
_cell.length_c   1.000
_cell.angle_alpha   90.00
_cell.angle_beta   90.00
_cell.angle_gamma   90.00
#
_symmetry.space_group_name_H-M   'P 1'
#
loop_
_entity.id
_entity.type
_entity.pdbx_description
1 polymer ?
#
loop_
_entity_poly.entity_id
_entity_poly.type
_entity_poly.pdbx_seq_one_letter_code
_entity_poly.pdbx_strand_id
1 'polypeptide(L)'
;MASIVTTTITNGAGQNLVLRLSNDGNPPPTIKNTQTATFPLAVPANYVNGALVYEVGNSLKWILFWTTDNQVSTKMFKISDSIDWKQVANNLKSGR
;
A
#
# COMPACT_ATOMS: atom_id res chain seq x y z
N MET A 1 -17.50 6.54 11.86
CA MET A 1 -17.27 7.20 10.56
C MET A 1 -16.05 6.56 9.92
N ALA A 2 -16.02 6.40 8.60
CA ALA A 2 -14.81 5.98 7.90
C ALA A 2 -13.74 7.08 8.02
N SER A 3 -12.48 6.69 8.24
CA SER A 3 -11.37 7.65 8.23
C SER A 3 -10.86 7.78 6.80
N ILE A 4 -10.67 9.00 6.30
CA ILE A 4 -10.08 9.25 4.98
C ILE A 4 -8.64 9.70 5.17
N VAL A 5 -7.72 8.97 4.53
CA VAL A 5 -6.29 9.28 4.51
C VAL A 5 -5.92 9.75 3.11
N THR A 6 -5.41 10.98 3.00
CA THR A 6 -4.81 11.46 1.76
C THR A 6 -3.45 10.79 1.57
N THR A 7 -3.31 10.04 0.48
CA THR A 7 -2.08 9.29 0.17
C THR A 7 -1.39 9.89 -1.04
N THR A 8 -0.08 10.08 -0.94
CA THR A 8 0.76 10.54 -2.05
C THR A 8 1.86 9.52 -2.29
N ILE A 9 1.98 9.03 -3.53
CA ILE A 9 3.03 8.10 -3.97
C ILE A 9 3.82 8.75 -5.10
N THR A 10 5.13 8.86 -4.92
CA THR A 10 6.08 9.25 -5.98
C THR A 10 6.81 8.02 -6.48
N ASN A 11 6.65 7.69 -7.76
CA ASN A 11 7.29 6.53 -8.36
C ASN A 11 8.69 6.87 -8.88
N GLY A 12 9.72 6.40 -8.18
CA GLY A 12 11.12 6.44 -8.61
C GLY A 12 11.72 5.07 -8.93
N ALA A 13 10.89 4.04 -9.14
CA ALA A 13 11.35 2.64 -9.20
C ALA A 13 12.00 2.23 -10.53
N GLY A 14 12.06 3.13 -11.53
CA GLY A 14 12.54 2.81 -12.87
C GLY A 14 11.56 1.98 -13.71
N GLN A 15 10.37 1.68 -13.18
CA GLN A 15 9.31 0.89 -13.80
C GLN A 15 7.94 1.49 -13.43
N ASN A 16 6.88 1.14 -14.15
CA ASN A 16 5.53 1.52 -13.74
C ASN A 16 5.12 0.72 -12.50
N LEU A 17 4.40 1.38 -11.58
CA LEU A 17 3.69 0.70 -10.50
C LEU A 17 2.31 0.32 -11.01
N VAL A 18 1.96 -0.97 -10.98
CA VAL A 18 0.65 -1.47 -11.42
C VAL A 18 -0.11 -2.01 -10.22
N LEU A 19 -1.28 -1.46 -9.93
CA LEU A 19 -2.10 -1.88 -8.80
C LEU A 19 -2.61 -3.31 -9.03
N ARG A 20 -2.43 -4.19 -8.05
CA ARG A 20 -2.95 -5.56 -8.06
C ARG A 20 -4.00 -5.80 -7.00
N LEU A 21 -3.85 -5.17 -5.85
CA LEU A 21 -4.80 -5.30 -4.76
C LEU A 21 -5.00 -3.94 -4.10
N SER A 22 -6.25 -3.63 -3.85
CA SER A 22 -6.70 -2.57 -2.95
C SER A 22 -7.80 -3.17 -2.11
N ASN A 23 -7.67 -3.14 -0.78
CA ASN A 23 -8.77 -3.54 0.09
C ASN A 23 -9.78 -2.41 0.34
N ASP A 24 -9.43 -1.18 -0.01
CA ASP A 24 -10.31 -0.02 0.06
C ASP A 24 -9.95 1.05 -0.99
N GLY A 25 -10.92 1.88 -1.36
CA GLY A 25 -10.72 3.07 -2.16
C GLY A 25 -10.56 2.79 -3.66
N ASN A 26 -10.23 3.85 -4.39
CA ASN A 26 -9.95 3.80 -5.82
C ASN A 26 -8.54 4.37 -6.09
N PRO A 27 -7.47 3.64 -5.71
CA PRO A 27 -6.12 4.06 -6.05
C PRO A 27 -5.96 4.06 -7.58
N PRO A 28 -5.06 4.89 -8.12
CA PRO A 28 -4.70 4.83 -9.53
C PRO A 28 -4.25 3.42 -9.91
N PRO A 29 -4.82 2.81 -10.98
CA PRO A 29 -4.46 1.47 -11.40
C PRO A 29 -3.01 1.39 -11.91
N THR A 30 -2.44 2.53 -12.31
CA THR A 30 -1.04 2.64 -12.71
C THR A 30 -0.47 3.99 -12.30
N ILE A 31 0.73 3.98 -11.73
CA ILE A 31 1.54 5.18 -11.49
C ILE A 31 2.80 5.04 -12.34
N LYS A 32 2.93 5.87 -13.38
CA LYS A 32 4.06 5.76 -14.32
C LYS A 32 5.38 6.09 -13.63
N ASN A 33 6.49 5.56 -14.15
CA ASN A 33 7.82 5.94 -13.67
C ASN A 33 7.98 7.46 -13.69
N THR A 34 8.65 8.00 -12.67
CA THR A 34 8.87 9.42 -12.37
C THR A 34 7.63 10.27 -12.09
N GLN A 35 6.44 9.68 -12.02
CA GLN A 35 5.22 10.40 -11.70
C GLN A 35 4.86 10.33 -10.22
N THR A 36 4.18 11.37 -9.75
CA THR A 36 3.53 11.42 -8.44
C THR A 36 2.03 11.31 -8.62
N ALA A 37 1.39 10.49 -7.78
CA ALA A 37 -0.06 10.41 -7.70
C ALA A 37 -0.53 10.69 -6.27
N THR A 38 -1.58 11.49 -6.14
CA THR A 38 -2.24 11.80 -4.87
C THR A 38 -3.70 11.39 -4.97
N PHE A 39 -4.19 10.64 -3.98
CA PHE A 39 -5.55 10.10 -3.97
C PHE A 39 -6.03 9.82 -2.54
N PRO A 40 -7.35 9.86 -2.30
CA PRO A 40 -7.90 9.48 -1.01
C PRO A 40 -7.97 7.96 -0.87
N LEU A 41 -7.65 7.46 0.32
CA LEU A 41 -7.94 6.09 0.76
C LEU A 41 -8.89 6.17 1.94
N ALA A 42 -9.99 5.42 1.91
CA ALA A 42 -10.83 5.28 3.10
C ALA A 42 -10.36 4.06 3.90
N VAL A 43 -10.54 4.13 5.21
CA VAL A 43 -10.53 2.95 6.09
C VAL A 43 -11.95 2.87 6.65
N PRO A 44 -12.75 1.87 6.25
CA PRO A 44 -14.12 1.75 6.73
C PRO A 44 -14.11 1.57 8.25
N ALA A 45 -15.17 2.02 8.92
CA ALA A 45 -15.22 2.04 10.38
C ALA A 45 -15.08 0.65 11.04
N ASN A 46 -15.26 -0.43 10.28
CA ASN A 46 -15.11 -1.82 10.72
C ASN A 46 -13.75 -2.44 10.38
N TYR A 47 -12.82 -1.69 9.79
CA TYR A 47 -11.46 -2.14 9.48
C TYR A 47 -10.47 -1.45 10.41
N VAL A 48 -9.49 -2.21 10.88
CA VAL A 48 -8.36 -1.66 11.67
C VAL A 48 -7.21 -1.21 10.77
N ASN A 49 -7.23 -1.60 9.49
CA ASN A 49 -6.13 -1.38 8.55
C ASN A 49 -6.57 -1.36 7.08
N GLY A 50 -5.77 -0.68 6.26
CA GLY A 50 -5.81 -0.71 4.81
C GLY A 50 -4.52 -1.29 4.20
N ALA A 51 -4.61 -1.78 2.97
CA ALA A 51 -3.49 -2.33 2.22
C ALA A 51 -3.62 -2.08 0.71
N LEU A 52 -2.51 -1.65 0.10
CA LEU A 52 -2.29 -1.60 -1.34
C LEU A 52 -1.16 -2.54 -1.72
N VAL A 53 -1.30 -3.21 -2.86
CA VAL A 53 -0.22 -4.00 -3.48
C VAL A 53 -0.01 -3.52 -4.90
N TYR A 54 1.17 -2.97 -5.16
CA TYR A 54 1.63 -2.61 -6.50
C TYR A 54 2.66 -3.61 -6.98
N GLU A 55 2.58 -4.04 -8.23
CA GLU A 55 3.70 -4.65 -8.92
C GLU A 55 4.69 -3.59 -9.40
N VAL A 56 5.97 -3.90 -9.28
CA VAL A 56 7.08 -3.08 -9.75
C VAL A 56 7.78 -3.85 -10.87
N GLY A 57 7.40 -3.54 -12.12
CA GLY A 57 7.78 -4.36 -13.27
C GLY A 57 7.30 -5.81 -13.11
N ASN A 58 8.12 -6.78 -13.54
CA ASN A 58 7.75 -8.20 -13.58
C ASN A 58 8.37 -9.04 -12.45
N SER A 59 9.08 -8.40 -11.50
CA SER A 59 9.92 -9.13 -10.54
C SER A 59 9.48 -8.94 -9.10
N LEU A 60 8.89 -7.79 -8.77
CA LEU A 60 8.63 -7.38 -7.39
C LEU A 60 7.17 -6.96 -7.22
N LYS A 61 6.69 -7.13 -5.99
CA LYS A 61 5.49 -6.46 -5.49
C LYS A 61 5.85 -5.66 -4.26
N TRP A 62 5.32 -4.45 -4.20
CA TRP A 62 5.45 -3.51 -3.11
C TRP A 62 4.12 -3.37 -2.40
N ILE A 63 4.13 -3.58 -1.10
CA ILE A 63 2.96 -3.51 -0.23
C ILE A 63 3.06 -2.23 0.58
N LEU A 64 1.97 -1.46 0.57
CA LEU A 64 1.73 -0.37 1.51
C LEU A 64 0.62 -0.81 2.45
N PHE A 65 0.86 -0.71 3.75
CA PHE A 65 -0.08 -1.08 4.78
C PHE A 65 -0.21 0.09 5.75
N TRP A 66 -1.43 0.46 6.11
CA TRP A 66 -1.67 1.54 7.06
C TRP A 66 -2.78 1.16 8.04
N THR A 67 -2.78 1.80 9.20
CA THR A 67 -3.72 1.52 10.29
C THR A 67 -4.47 2.78 10.70
N THR A 68 -5.58 2.61 11.40
CA THR A 68 -6.42 3.73 11.88
C THR A 68 -5.73 4.58 12.96
N ASP A 69 -4.71 4.05 13.63
CA ASP A 69 -3.88 4.76 14.62
C ASP A 69 -2.66 5.45 13.99
N ASN A 70 -2.75 5.78 12.69
CA ASN A 70 -1.75 6.54 11.93
C ASN A 70 -0.38 5.86 11.81
N GLN A 71 -0.34 4.53 11.83
CA GLN A 71 0.88 3.80 11.52
C GLN A 71 0.91 3.38 10.05
N VAL A 72 2.11 3.32 9.48
CA VAL A 72 2.34 2.89 8.10
C VAL A 72 3.50 1.92 8.09
N SER A 73 3.34 0.83 7.37
CA SER A 73 4.39 -0.14 7.06
C SER A 73 4.45 -0.36 5.55
N THR A 74 5.67 -0.53 5.04
CA THR A 74 5.85 -0.96 3.65
C THR A 74 6.83 -2.12 3.58
N LYS A 75 6.63 -2.99 2.59
CA LYS A 75 7.55 -4.11 2.35
C LYS A 75 7.53 -4.53 0.88
N MET A 76 8.66 -5.01 0.39
CA MET A 76 8.78 -5.59 -0.95
C MET A 76 8.95 -7.10 -0.87
N PHE A 77 8.34 -7.81 -1.80
CA PHE A 77 8.46 -9.25 -2.01
C PHE A 77 8.71 -9.53 -3.49
N LYS A 78 9.26 -10.70 -3.83
CA LYS A 78 9.23 -11.15 -5.22
C LYS A 78 7.78 -11.42 -5.62
N ILE A 79 7.45 -11.23 -6.89
CA ILE A 79 6.09 -11.50 -7.40
C ILE A 79 5.64 -12.93 -7.11
N SER A 80 6.57 -13.90 -7.24
CA SER A 80 6.36 -15.33 -7.00
C SER A 80 6.05 -15.69 -5.55
N ASP A 81 6.49 -14.88 -4.60
CA ASP A 81 6.47 -15.24 -3.18
C ASP A 81 5.10 -14.93 -2.59
N SER A 82 4.57 -15.77 -1.72
CA SER A 82 3.35 -15.41 -0.99
C SER A 82 3.59 -14.19 -0.09
N ILE A 83 2.58 -13.34 0.08
CA ILE A 83 2.69 -12.19 0.99
C ILE A 83 2.63 -12.70 2.43
N ASP A 84 3.73 -12.57 3.15
CA ASP A 84 3.74 -12.77 4.61
C ASP A 84 3.24 -11.49 5.29
N TRP A 85 1.94 -11.44 5.57
CA TRP A 85 1.30 -10.29 6.21
C TRP A 85 1.79 -10.05 7.64
N LYS A 86 2.28 -11.08 8.35
CA LYS A 86 2.89 -10.89 9.68
C LYS A 86 4.17 -10.08 9.55
N GLN A 87 4.99 -10.40 8.56
CA GLN A 87 6.19 -9.63 8.26
C GLN A 87 5.93 -8.19 7.84
N VAL A 88 4.79 -7.91 7.19
CA VAL A 88 4.36 -6.54 6.89
C VAL A 88 3.95 -5.81 8.17
N ALA A 89 3.17 -6.46 9.03
CA ALA A 89 2.68 -5.89 10.28
C ALA A 89 3.79 -5.66 11.33
N ASN A 90 4.88 -6.44 11.31
CA ASN A 90 5.97 -6.34 12.29
C ASN A 90 6.69 -4.98 12.32
N ASN A 91 6.57 -4.15 11.27
CA ASN A 91 7.13 -2.80 11.27
C ASN A 91 6.24 -1.78 11.99
N LEU A 92 5.02 -2.18 12.36
CA LEU A 92 4.12 -1.36 13.16
C LEU A 92 4.49 -1.53 14.63
N LYS A 93 4.41 -0.44 15.38
CA LYS A 93 4.51 -0.49 16.83
C LYS A 93 3.30 -1.28 17.35
N SER A 94 3.54 -2.35 18.10
CA SER A 94 2.50 -2.89 18.97
C SER A 94 2.13 -1.78 19.95
N GLY A 95 0.87 -1.34 19.96
CA GLY A 95 0.38 -0.49 21.03
C GLY A 95 0.72 -1.13 22.38
N ARG A 96 1.37 -0.35 23.27
CA ARG A 96 1.40 -0.64 24.70
C ARG A 96 0.03 -0.39 25.30
#